data_AF-A0A959T4T7-F1
#
_entry.id   AF-A0A959T4T7-F1
#
_cell.length_a   1.000
_cell.length_b   1.000
_cell.length_c   1.000
_cell.angle_alpha   90.00
_cell.angle_beta   90.00
_cell.angle_gamma   90.00
#
_symmetry.space_group_name_H-M   'P 1'
#
loop_
_entity.id
_entity.type
_entity.pdbx_description
1 polymer ?
#
loop_
_entity_poly.entity_id
_entity_poly.type
_entity_poly.pdbx_seq_one_letter_code
_entity_poly.pdbx_strand_id
1 'polypeptide(L)' 'KASILVRLFEDPTEEGAMPRPFGVFYQADRPTHEEKLNAQVQRAREKQGAGDLDELLRGQHVWTIG' A
#
# COMPACT_ATOMS: atom_id res chain seq x y z
N LYS A 1 21.46 4.09 13.39
CA LYS A 1 22.30 5.12 12.73
C LYS A 1 21.39 6.05 11.93
N ALA A 2 21.01 7.20 12.51
CA ALA A 2 20.19 8.24 11.86
C ALA A 2 20.55 9.65 12.39
N SER A 3 21.72 9.82 13.01
CA SER A 3 22.11 11.07 13.68
C SER A 3 22.41 12.23 12.72
N ILE A 4 22.72 11.94 11.46
CA ILE A 4 23.04 12.97 10.46
C ILE A 4 21.81 13.82 10.11
N LEU A 5 20.61 13.21 10.03
CA LEU A 5 19.37 13.95 9.74
C LEU A 5 18.97 14.91 10.86
N VAL A 6 19.28 14.57 12.11
CA VAL A 6 19.00 15.42 13.27
C VAL A 6 19.87 16.67 13.26
N ARG A 7 21.16 16.51 12.92
CA ARG A 7 22.13 17.62 12.90
C ARG A 7 21.87 18.66 11.80
N LEU A 8 21.12 18.30 10.77
CA LEU A 8 20.74 19.23 9.69
C LEU A 8 19.72 20.31 10.15
N PHE A 9 19.08 20.14 11.31
CA PHE A 9 18.11 21.07 11.90
C PHE A 9 18.67 21.90 13.08
N GLU A 10 19.96 21.76 13.43
CA GLU A 10 20.64 22.54 14.50
C GLU A 10 20.76 24.03 14.14
N ASP A 11 21.04 24.91 15.10
CA ASP A 11 21.14 26.36 14.86
C ASP A 11 22.24 26.69 13.82
N PRO A 12 21.94 27.43 12.72
CA PRO A 12 22.90 27.70 11.66
C PRO A 12 23.95 28.75 12.05
N THR A 13 23.81 29.40 13.20
CA THR A 13 24.75 30.41 13.71
C THR A 13 25.89 29.81 14.54
N GLU A 14 25.78 28.54 14.91
CA GLU A 14 26.80 27.80 15.66
C GLU A 14 28.01 27.42 14.81
N GLU A 15 29.20 27.45 15.40
CA GLU A 15 30.44 27.12 14.71
C GLU A 15 30.47 25.61 14.37
N GLY A 16 30.51 25.28 13.08
CA GLY A 16 30.45 23.90 12.57
C GLY A 16 29.04 23.41 12.19
N ALA A 17 28.05 24.31 12.12
CA ALA A 17 26.71 24.00 11.63
C ALA A 17 26.70 23.53 10.16
N MET A 18 25.85 22.53 9.86
CA MET A 18 25.64 22.07 8.48
C MET A 18 24.72 23.02 7.71
N PRO A 19 24.91 23.16 6.38
CA PRO A 19 24.04 24.00 5.56
C PRO A 19 22.59 23.54 5.62
N ARG A 20 21.66 24.50 5.57
CA ARG A 20 20.23 24.19 5.64
C ARG A 20 19.78 23.35 4.44
N PRO A 21 19.27 22.13 4.68
CA PRO A 21 18.76 21.30 3.60
C PRO A 21 17.53 21.94 2.95
N PHE A 22 17.56 22.12 1.63
CA PHE A 22 16.41 22.55 0.83
C PHE A 22 16.12 21.54 -0.28
N GLY A 23 14.82 21.37 -0.61
CA GLY A 23 14.38 20.45 -1.65
C GLY A 23 13.91 19.08 -1.13
N VAL A 24 13.75 18.13 -2.05
CA VAL A 24 13.23 16.78 -1.77
C VAL A 24 14.38 15.81 -1.55
N PHE A 25 14.58 15.34 -0.32
CA PHE A 25 15.63 14.38 0.04
C PHE A 25 15.29 12.94 -0.31
N TYR A 26 14.00 12.64 -0.34
CA TYR A 26 13.51 11.30 -0.58
C TYR A 26 12.13 11.36 -1.23
N GLN A 27 12.04 10.74 -2.40
CA GLN A 27 10.78 10.45 -3.07
C GLN A 27 10.73 8.94 -3.23
N ALA A 28 9.61 8.34 -2.84
CA ALA A 28 9.36 6.94 -3.11
C ALA A 28 8.12 6.85 -3.98
N ASP A 29 8.22 6.08 -5.06
CA ASP A 29 7.04 5.59 -5.74
C ASP A 29 6.32 4.61 -4.83
N ARG A 30 5.12 4.99 -4.44
CA ARG A 30 4.22 4.17 -3.63
C ARG A 30 2.95 3.97 -4.42
N PRO A 31 2.40 2.74 -4.45
CA PRO A 31 1.16 2.52 -5.15
C PRO A 31 0.04 3.35 -4.53
N THR A 32 -0.78 3.91 -5.39
CA THR A 32 -1.95 4.72 -5.02
C THR A 32 -2.98 3.84 -4.28
N HIS A 33 -3.93 4.49 -3.61
CA HIS A 33 -5.02 3.76 -2.98
C HIS A 33 -5.82 2.94 -4.00
N GLU A 34 -6.09 3.53 -5.17
CA GLU A 34 -6.84 2.90 -6.26
C GLU A 34 -6.12 1.68 -6.82
N GLU A 35 -4.81 1.77 -7.03
CA GLU A 35 -3.99 0.64 -7.48
C GLU A 35 -4.04 -0.52 -6.48
N LYS A 36 -3.98 -0.23 -5.18
CA LYS A 36 -4.10 -1.25 -4.13
C LYS A 36 -5.48 -1.89 -4.10
N LEU A 37 -6.54 -1.09 -4.24
CA LEU A 37 -7.92 -1.57 -4.32
C LEU A 37 -8.11 -2.50 -5.52
N ASN A 38 -7.69 -2.06 -6.70
CA ASN A 38 -7.79 -2.85 -7.92
C ASN A 38 -7.00 -4.15 -7.79
N ALA A 39 -5.79 -4.11 -7.24
CA ALA A 39 -4.98 -5.31 -6.98
C ALA A 39 -5.66 -6.27 -5.98
N GLN A 40 -6.44 -5.77 -5.02
CA GLN A 40 -7.22 -6.61 -4.11
C GLN A 40 -8.37 -7.30 -4.84
N VAL A 41 -9.11 -6.56 -5.69
CA VAL A 41 -10.22 -7.11 -6.49
C VAL A 41 -9.72 -8.18 -7.47
N GLN A 42 -8.61 -7.93 -8.17
CA GLN A 42 -8.03 -8.92 -9.09
C GLN A 42 -7.63 -10.20 -8.36
N ARG A 43 -6.91 -10.09 -7.23
CA ARG A 43 -6.56 -11.25 -6.40
C ARG A 43 -7.79 -12.01 -5.90
N ALA A 44 -8.87 -11.30 -5.57
CA ALA A 44 -10.11 -11.94 -5.13
C ALA A 44 -10.79 -12.72 -6.26
N ARG A 45 -10.77 -12.19 -7.49
CA ARG A 45 -11.27 -12.86 -8.70
C ARG A 45 -10.42 -14.06 -9.10
N GLU A 46 -9.10 -13.95 -9.03
CA GLU A 46 -8.18 -15.07 -9.28
C GLU A 46 -8.43 -16.25 -8.33
N LYS A 47 -8.71 -15.96 -7.06
CA LYS A 47 -8.97 -16.99 -6.04
C LYS A 47 -10.36 -17.61 -6.13
N GLN A 48 -11.39 -16.83 -6.42
CA GLN A 48 -12.79 -17.28 -6.41
C GLN A 48 -13.29 -17.70 -7.81
N GLY A 49 -12.52 -17.43 -8.86
CA GLY A 49 -12.94 -17.66 -10.24
C GLY A 49 -13.95 -16.60 -10.73
N ALA A 50 -14.57 -16.87 -11.89
CA ALA A 50 -15.56 -15.97 -12.50
C ALA A 50 -16.84 -15.78 -11.64
N GLY A 51 -17.06 -16.66 -10.66
CA GLY A 51 -18.30 -16.78 -9.92
C GLY A 51 -19.40 -17.40 -10.78
N ASP A 52 -20.00 -18.49 -10.33
CA ASP A 52 -21.21 -19.04 -10.94
C ASP A 52 -22.43 -18.53 -10.15
N LEU A 53 -23.32 -17.82 -10.86
CA LEU A 53 -24.55 -17.27 -10.26
C LEU A 53 -25.47 -18.40 -9.78
N ASP A 54 -25.50 -19.53 -10.49
CA ASP A 54 -26.32 -20.67 -10.09
C ASP A 54 -25.74 -21.37 -8.85
N GLU A 55 -24.42 -21.44 -8.72
CA GLU A 55 -23.74 -21.94 -7.53
C GLU A 55 -23.99 -21.03 -6.32
N LEU A 56 -23.96 -19.70 -6.52
CA LEU A 56 -24.29 -18.73 -5.48
C LEU A 56 -25.75 -18.86 -5.02
N LEU A 57 -26.69 -19.02 -5.95
CA LEU A 57 -28.12 -19.13 -5.65
C LEU A 57 -28.50 -20.49 -5.06
N ARG A 58 -27.86 -21.59 -5.50
CA ARG A 58 -28.05 -22.92 -4.90
C ARG A 58 -27.55 -22.98 -3.46
N GLY A 59 -26.53 -22.19 -3.13
CA GLY A 59 -25.86 -22.28 -1.83
C GLY A 59 -25.15 -23.62 -1.62
N GLN A 60 -24.54 -23.82 -0.45
CA GLN A 60 -23.74 -25.03 -0.17
C GLN A 60 -24.59 -26.28 0.15
N HIS A 61 -25.89 -26.12 0.40
CA HIS A 61 -26.77 -27.20 0.86
C HIS A 61 -27.89 -27.42 -0.13
N VAL A 62 -27.62 -28.19 -1.18
CA VAL A 62 -28.62 -28.73 -2.09
C VAL A 62 -28.85 -30.20 -1.79
N TRP A 63 -30.12 -30.61 -1.62
CA TRP A 63 -30.51 -32.02 -1.62
C TRP A 63 -31.11 -32.37 -2.98
N THR A 64 -30.70 -33.51 -3.54
CA THR A 64 -31.29 -34.05 -4.77
C THR A 64 -32.37 -35.05 -4.38
N ILE A 65 -33.63 -34.77 -4.74
CA ILE A 65 -34.72 -35.74 -4.59
C ILE A 65 -34.65 -36.67 -5.81
N GLY A 66 -34.56 -37.98 -5.56
CA GLY A 66 -34.66 -39.05 -6.56
C GLY A 66 -35.88 -39.93 -6.28
#